data_AF-A0A833GNJ6-F1
#
_entry.id   AF-A0A833GNJ6-F1
#
_cell.length_a   1.000
_cell.length_b   1.000
_cell.length_c   1.000
_cell.angle_alpha   90.00
_cell.angle_beta   90.00
_cell.angle_gamma   90.00
#
_symmetry.space_group_name_H-M   'P 1'
#
loop_
_entity.id
_entity.type
_entity.pdbx_description
1 polymer ?
#
loop_
_entity_poly.entity_id
_entity_poly.type
_entity_poly.pdbx_seq_one_letter_code
_entity_poly.pdbx_strand_id
1 'polypeptide(L)'
;MNAPVSKPPIELVPLSLRDTPALIETVFPAQKVSFEAQSERKAVAAQTLTGLGSYWKGRKPLILVRAIVLGSLLPPTGDSTADLALFEKIMAFDDEALARRALAANAFSATTLQEMIPVSDPERYFSGRGWRRDISADEKLVLYRRALSTLSSYEEKASLGKRPEEVNQDWLYSGVWQVVNRHYAHLGVNVGSMPELVEQLGVLRYGHRPRVGDTFSGGGSIPFEAARVGCDAYASDLNPIACMLTWGAFNIIGASNGARAGIEKQYREAAASVASTIDSFGIEKDANGNQAKAFLYCLETRCPESGWLVPLSPTWVISKNGNVIAELVPDPDRKRFDIRVKNDASAEEMRAATKGTIQDGNLQYELNGKTYWVSIKTLRGDYRDADGSTRNRLRHWGKGDFKALPEDVFQERLYAIHWISKESLGDARPKTYFSAPTEADLERECRVDQIVAENLVLWQEQGLVPDMAIEHGDETTRLFRERGWTYWHHLFNARQLLLFAELKRHATAPLSLILCQMINTSARLTRWTIGDGPGRSGGTKQVFDNQALNVLYNYGCRASVYLLDSMNSKIGGSELPVSSQLEQRCLPAVEVSSNCD
;
A
#
# COMPACT_ATOMS: atom_id res chain seq x y z
N MET A 1 -33.61 -32.51 -12.46
CA MET A 1 -33.36 -31.65 -13.64
C MET A 1 -34.64 -30.90 -13.91
N ASN A 2 -34.75 -29.65 -13.44
CA ASN A 2 -35.87 -28.78 -13.81
C ASN A 2 -35.42 -27.95 -15.00
N ALA A 3 -36.11 -28.11 -16.13
CA ALA A 3 -35.87 -27.32 -17.33
C ALA A 3 -36.05 -25.82 -17.01
N PRO A 4 -35.23 -24.92 -17.58
CA PRO A 4 -35.45 -23.49 -17.45
C PRO A 4 -36.77 -23.14 -18.15
N VAL A 5 -37.72 -22.60 -17.37
CA VAL A 5 -38.96 -22.03 -17.91
C VAL A 5 -38.55 -20.86 -18.81
N SER A 6 -38.79 -20.99 -20.12
CA SER A 6 -38.57 -19.92 -21.09
C SER A 6 -39.46 -18.74 -20.73
N LYS A 7 -38.87 -17.65 -20.23
CA LYS A 7 -39.57 -16.40 -19.94
C LYS A 7 -40.11 -15.82 -21.27
N PRO A 8 -41.35 -15.30 -21.31
CA PRO A 8 -41.88 -14.66 -22.51
C PRO A 8 -41.02 -13.43 -22.87
N PRO A 9 -40.81 -13.13 -24.17
CA PRO A 9 -40.03 -11.98 -24.59
C PRO A 9 -40.79 -10.71 -24.22
N ILE A 10 -40.24 -9.94 -23.29
CA ILE A 10 -40.65 -8.57 -23.02
C ILE A 10 -39.73 -7.71 -23.88
N GLU A 11 -40.30 -6.95 -24.82
CA GLU A 11 -39.55 -6.22 -25.84
C GLU A 11 -39.08 -4.87 -25.29
N LEU A 12 -37.77 -4.75 -25.04
CA LEU A 12 -37.15 -3.45 -24.76
C LEU A 12 -37.19 -2.61 -26.04
N VAL A 13 -37.75 -1.41 -25.99
CA VAL A 13 -37.78 -0.48 -27.13
C VAL A 13 -36.55 0.42 -27.06
N PRO A 14 -35.55 0.24 -27.94
CA PRO A 14 -34.33 1.05 -27.90
C PRO A 14 -34.65 2.54 -28.05
N LEU A 15 -33.91 3.39 -27.35
CA LEU A 15 -34.05 4.86 -27.37
C LEU A 15 -35.39 5.41 -26.85
N SER A 16 -36.26 4.58 -26.25
CA SER A 16 -37.51 5.04 -25.63
C SER A 16 -37.31 6.02 -24.47
N LEU A 17 -36.13 6.03 -23.85
CA LEU A 17 -35.74 6.97 -22.78
C LEU A 17 -34.79 8.07 -23.24
N ARG A 18 -34.51 8.22 -24.55
CA ARG A 18 -33.52 9.18 -25.06
C ARG A 18 -33.71 10.60 -24.51
N ASP A 19 -34.95 11.09 -24.52
CA ASP A 19 -35.30 12.44 -24.08
C ASP A 19 -35.89 12.48 -22.66
N THR A 20 -35.86 11.34 -21.93
CA THR A 20 -36.36 11.27 -20.55
C THR A 20 -35.29 11.81 -19.60
N PRO A 21 -35.64 12.68 -18.63
CA PRO A 21 -34.71 13.15 -17.62
C PRO A 21 -34.01 12.00 -16.88
N ALA A 22 -32.78 12.22 -16.44
CA ALA A 22 -32.11 11.28 -15.54
C ALA A 22 -32.64 11.43 -14.10
N LEU A 23 -32.62 10.35 -13.33
CA LEU A 23 -33.12 10.37 -11.96
C LEU A 23 -32.38 11.39 -11.07
N ILE A 24 -31.07 11.57 -11.29
CA ILE A 24 -30.26 12.55 -10.55
C ILE A 24 -30.75 14.00 -10.71
N GLU A 25 -31.49 14.30 -11.78
CA GLU A 25 -32.09 15.62 -12.00
C GLU A 25 -33.34 15.87 -11.13
N THR A 26 -33.94 14.81 -10.58
CA THR A 26 -35.17 14.90 -9.79
C THR A 26 -34.96 14.52 -8.32
N VAL A 27 -34.29 13.41 -8.04
CA VAL A 27 -34.05 12.93 -6.68
C VAL A 27 -32.70 12.19 -6.57
N PHE A 28 -31.92 12.56 -5.56
CA PHE A 28 -30.60 11.99 -5.33
C PHE A 28 -30.26 12.02 -3.83
N PRO A 29 -29.85 10.89 -3.20
CA PRO A 29 -29.52 10.83 -1.77
C PRO A 29 -28.14 11.42 -1.47
N ALA A 30 -27.96 12.72 -1.74
CA ALA A 30 -26.66 13.39 -1.67
C ALA A 30 -25.98 13.25 -0.30
N GLN A 31 -26.74 13.28 0.80
CA GLN A 31 -26.21 13.13 2.16
C GLN A 31 -25.61 11.73 2.39
N LYS A 32 -26.35 10.67 2.04
CA LYS A 32 -25.89 9.28 2.19
C LYS A 32 -24.68 8.99 1.29
N VAL A 33 -24.72 9.43 0.03
CA VAL A 33 -23.60 9.31 -0.91
C VAL A 33 -22.36 10.04 -0.38
N SER A 34 -22.52 11.25 0.15
CA SER A 34 -21.41 12.04 0.71
C SER A 34 -20.79 11.36 1.92
N PHE A 35 -21.60 10.78 2.80
CA PHE A 35 -21.12 10.01 3.95
C PHE A 35 -20.27 8.81 3.52
N GLU A 36 -20.81 7.96 2.63
CA GLU A 36 -20.11 6.76 2.15
C GLU A 36 -18.81 7.13 1.40
N ALA A 37 -18.85 8.16 0.57
CA ALA A 37 -17.68 8.67 -0.14
C ALA A 37 -16.61 9.21 0.83
N GLN A 38 -17.01 9.88 1.91
CA GLN A 38 -16.08 10.35 2.93
C GLN A 38 -15.49 9.18 3.73
N SER A 39 -16.29 8.17 4.07
CA SER A 39 -15.86 6.96 4.75
C SER A 39 -14.80 6.21 3.93
N GLU A 40 -15.00 6.06 2.62
CA GLU A 40 -13.99 5.49 1.72
C GLU A 40 -12.71 6.32 1.72
N ARG A 41 -12.79 7.66 1.58
CA ARG A 41 -11.60 8.52 1.62
C ARG A 41 -10.81 8.39 2.92
N LYS A 42 -11.49 8.29 4.06
CA LYS A 42 -10.89 8.15 5.39
C LYS A 42 -10.33 6.74 5.65
N ALA A 43 -10.62 5.75 4.82
CA ALA A 43 -10.14 4.38 4.99
C ALA A 43 -8.63 4.19 4.72
N VAL A 44 -7.95 5.20 4.17
CA VAL A 44 -6.50 5.19 3.86
C VAL A 44 -6.11 3.93 3.07
N ALA A 45 -5.33 3.01 3.66
CA ALA A 45 -4.84 1.80 2.99
C ALA A 45 -5.94 0.76 2.74
N ALA A 46 -7.06 0.87 3.44
CA ALA A 46 -8.18 -0.05 3.28
C ALA A 46 -9.03 0.26 2.05
N GLN A 47 -8.82 1.33 1.28
CA GLN A 47 -9.58 1.52 0.03
C GLN A 47 -9.31 0.38 -0.96
N THR A 48 -10.34 -0.03 -1.69
CA THR A 48 -10.30 -1.17 -2.62
C THR A 48 -9.15 -1.08 -3.61
N LEU A 49 -8.90 0.11 -4.18
CA LEU A 49 -7.81 0.30 -5.15
C LEU A 49 -6.46 0.67 -4.52
N THR A 50 -6.39 1.09 -3.24
CA THR A 50 -5.11 1.52 -2.62
C THR A 50 -4.16 0.39 -2.29
N GLY A 51 -4.64 -0.87 -2.31
CA GLY A 51 -3.81 -2.05 -2.11
C GLY A 51 -2.65 -2.18 -3.10
N LEU A 52 -2.73 -1.53 -4.26
CA LEU A 52 -1.68 -1.51 -5.29
C LEU A 52 -0.63 -0.41 -5.10
N GLY A 53 -0.77 0.41 -4.05
CA GLY A 53 0.04 1.58 -3.80
C GLY A 53 -0.70 2.88 -4.10
N SER A 54 -0.29 3.96 -3.42
CA SER A 54 -0.88 5.30 -3.48
C SER A 54 0.07 6.30 -4.14
N TYR A 55 0.57 5.95 -5.32
CA TYR A 55 1.54 6.77 -6.07
C TYR A 55 0.89 7.96 -6.82
N TRP A 56 -0.44 7.94 -6.95
CA TRP A 56 -1.22 8.98 -7.63
C TRP A 56 -2.45 9.35 -6.79
N LYS A 57 -2.58 10.64 -6.44
CA LYS A 57 -3.59 11.13 -5.47
C LYS A 57 -4.96 11.48 -6.08
N GLY A 58 -5.17 11.23 -7.38
CA GLY A 58 -6.44 11.49 -8.06
C GLY A 58 -7.35 10.26 -8.10
N ARG A 59 -8.03 9.93 -7.00
CA ARG A 59 -9.04 8.85 -6.96
C ARG A 59 -10.39 9.37 -6.49
N LYS A 60 -11.44 8.99 -7.21
CA LYS A 60 -12.83 9.23 -6.79
C LYS A 60 -13.33 8.02 -6.03
N PRO A 61 -14.08 8.20 -4.93
CA PRO A 61 -14.70 7.09 -4.22
C PRO A 61 -15.56 6.23 -5.15
N LEU A 62 -15.40 4.92 -5.10
CA LEU A 62 -16.13 4.00 -5.98
C LEU A 62 -17.64 4.16 -5.80
N ILE A 63 -18.11 4.30 -4.57
CA ILE A 63 -19.54 4.50 -4.28
C ILE A 63 -20.09 5.79 -4.91
N LEU A 64 -19.28 6.84 -5.03
CA LEU A 64 -19.66 8.08 -5.69
C LEU A 64 -19.79 7.87 -7.21
N VAL A 65 -18.82 7.17 -7.81
CA VAL A 65 -18.87 6.84 -9.24
C VAL A 65 -20.11 6.03 -9.55
N ARG A 66 -20.39 4.99 -8.74
CA ARG A 66 -21.61 4.18 -8.84
C ARG A 66 -22.88 5.04 -8.83
N ALA A 67 -22.98 5.94 -7.86
CA ALA A 67 -24.13 6.81 -7.71
C ALA A 67 -24.35 7.72 -8.92
N ILE A 68 -23.27 8.26 -9.50
CA ILE A 68 -23.34 9.12 -10.69
C ILE A 68 -23.76 8.30 -11.92
N VAL A 69 -23.15 7.13 -12.14
CA VAL A 69 -23.50 6.27 -13.29
C VAL A 69 -24.97 5.85 -13.22
N LEU A 70 -25.42 5.33 -12.07
CA LEU A 70 -26.81 4.93 -11.89
C LEU A 70 -27.76 6.13 -11.92
N GLY A 71 -27.41 7.23 -11.27
CA GLY A 71 -28.24 8.44 -11.22
C GLY A 71 -28.45 9.07 -12.60
N SER A 72 -27.46 8.96 -13.49
CA SER A 72 -27.53 9.43 -14.88
C SER A 72 -28.34 8.50 -15.79
N LEU A 73 -28.50 7.23 -15.39
CA LEU A 73 -29.09 6.19 -16.22
C LEU A 73 -30.57 5.94 -15.91
N LEU A 74 -30.92 5.84 -14.62
CA LEU A 74 -32.28 5.51 -14.17
C LEU A 74 -33.28 6.61 -14.58
N PRO A 75 -34.49 6.26 -15.08
CA PRO A 75 -35.55 7.23 -15.33
C PRO A 75 -36.42 7.45 -14.07
N PRO A 76 -36.97 8.66 -13.87
CA PRO A 76 -38.00 8.92 -12.85
C PRO A 76 -39.36 8.31 -13.24
N THR A 77 -40.17 7.92 -12.26
CA THR A 77 -41.51 7.30 -12.49
C THR A 77 -42.68 8.21 -12.11
N GLY A 78 -42.40 9.44 -11.69
CA GLY A 78 -43.40 10.40 -11.19
C GLY A 78 -43.68 10.27 -9.69
N ASP A 79 -43.18 9.21 -9.03
CA ASP A 79 -43.14 9.07 -7.58
C ASP A 79 -41.69 9.13 -7.09
N SER A 80 -41.26 10.35 -6.73
CA SER A 80 -39.89 10.58 -6.25
C SER A 80 -39.56 9.82 -4.96
N THR A 81 -40.57 9.44 -4.16
CA THR A 81 -40.37 8.69 -2.92
C THR A 81 -40.06 7.23 -3.24
N ALA A 82 -40.84 6.62 -4.15
CA ALA A 82 -40.58 5.26 -4.62
C ALA A 82 -39.26 5.19 -5.40
N ASP A 83 -38.98 6.18 -6.26
CA ASP A 83 -37.73 6.24 -7.01
C ASP A 83 -36.50 6.35 -6.09
N LEU A 84 -36.56 7.20 -5.06
CA LEU A 84 -35.50 7.32 -4.06
C LEU A 84 -35.31 6.02 -3.28
N ALA A 85 -36.39 5.39 -2.82
CA ALA A 85 -36.33 4.12 -2.10
C ALA A 85 -35.72 3.00 -2.95
N LEU A 86 -36.03 2.96 -4.25
CA LEU A 86 -35.40 2.03 -5.19
C LEU A 86 -33.92 2.33 -5.37
N PHE A 87 -33.56 3.60 -5.59
CA PHE A 87 -32.18 4.01 -5.78
C PHE A 87 -31.32 3.65 -4.56
N GLU A 88 -31.83 3.89 -3.34
CA GLU A 88 -31.16 3.50 -2.10
C GLU A 88 -30.97 1.99 -1.98
N LYS A 89 -31.93 1.17 -2.43
CA LYS A 89 -31.77 -0.29 -2.49
C LYS A 89 -30.66 -0.73 -3.45
N ILE A 90 -30.62 -0.16 -4.65
CA ILE A 90 -29.58 -0.46 -5.64
C ILE A 90 -28.20 0.03 -5.16
N MET A 91 -28.15 1.12 -4.39
CA MET A 91 -26.94 1.62 -3.74
C MET A 91 -26.55 0.84 -2.47
N ALA A 92 -27.37 -0.11 -2.00
CA ALA A 92 -27.18 -0.86 -0.75
C ALA A 92 -27.16 0.06 0.50
N PHE A 93 -28.04 1.07 0.51
CA PHE A 93 -28.22 2.05 1.57
C PHE A 93 -29.47 1.79 2.43
N ASP A 94 -30.32 0.85 2.06
CA ASP A 94 -31.51 0.50 2.84
C ASP A 94 -31.17 -0.41 4.03
N ASP A 95 -32.05 -0.46 5.04
CA ASP A 95 -31.79 -1.16 6.32
C ASP A 95 -31.44 -2.64 6.13
N GLU A 96 -32.03 -3.31 5.14
CA GLU A 96 -31.72 -4.71 4.81
C GLU A 96 -30.27 -4.86 4.33
N ALA A 97 -29.84 -4.01 3.40
CA ALA A 97 -28.48 -4.02 2.89
C ALA A 97 -27.47 -3.62 3.97
N LEU A 98 -27.79 -2.64 4.81
CA LEU A 98 -26.96 -2.24 5.96
C LEU A 98 -26.78 -3.41 6.95
N ALA A 99 -27.82 -4.20 7.20
CA ALA A 99 -27.71 -5.42 8.02
C ALA A 99 -26.80 -6.47 7.40
N ARG A 100 -26.89 -6.70 6.09
CA ARG A 100 -25.99 -7.61 5.37
C ARG A 100 -24.54 -7.11 5.42
N ARG A 101 -24.31 -5.81 5.22
CA ARG A 101 -22.99 -5.18 5.28
C ARG A 101 -22.36 -5.26 6.67
N ALA A 102 -23.13 -5.00 7.73
CA ALA A 102 -22.69 -5.15 9.12
C ALA A 102 -22.35 -6.61 9.46
N LEU A 103 -23.17 -7.57 9.02
CA LEU A 103 -22.89 -8.99 9.23
C LEU A 103 -21.62 -9.43 8.47
N ALA A 104 -21.43 -8.96 7.24
CA ALA A 104 -20.22 -9.24 6.46
C ALA A 104 -18.94 -8.66 7.09
N ALA A 105 -19.08 -7.61 7.91
CA ALA A 105 -18.00 -7.02 8.72
C ALA A 105 -17.80 -7.72 10.07
N ASN A 106 -18.68 -8.64 10.47
CA ASN A 106 -18.78 -9.16 11.83
C ASN A 106 -18.87 -8.03 12.88
N ALA A 107 -19.69 -7.01 12.60
CA ALA A 107 -19.76 -5.78 13.40
C ALA A 107 -20.11 -6.02 14.88
N PHE A 108 -20.84 -7.09 15.18
CA PHE A 108 -21.25 -7.43 16.54
C PHE A 108 -20.78 -8.84 16.95
N SER A 109 -20.24 -8.92 18.17
CA SER A 109 -20.02 -10.19 18.85
C SER A 109 -21.36 -10.78 19.35
N ALA A 110 -21.39 -12.09 19.62
CA ALA A 110 -22.58 -12.73 20.19
C ALA A 110 -22.96 -12.14 21.56
N THR A 111 -21.98 -11.77 22.39
CA THR A 111 -22.22 -11.10 23.68
C THR A 111 -22.82 -9.72 23.49
N THR A 112 -22.25 -8.91 22.59
CA THR A 112 -22.75 -7.56 22.29
C THR A 112 -24.21 -7.59 21.83
N LEU A 113 -24.59 -8.56 20.99
CA LEU A 113 -25.99 -8.70 20.55
C LEU A 113 -26.93 -9.04 21.71
N GLN A 114 -26.52 -9.92 22.64
CA GLN A 114 -27.35 -10.26 23.81
C GLN A 114 -27.56 -9.07 24.75
N GLU A 115 -26.61 -8.15 24.81
CA GLU A 115 -26.70 -6.93 25.61
C GLU A 115 -27.54 -5.84 24.91
N MET A 116 -27.41 -5.72 23.58
CA MET A 116 -28.08 -4.67 22.79
C MET A 116 -29.57 -4.95 22.56
N ILE A 117 -29.97 -6.22 22.41
CA ILE A 117 -31.34 -6.59 22.05
C ILE A 117 -31.87 -7.72 22.93
N PRO A 118 -33.17 -7.70 23.28
CA PRO A 118 -33.79 -8.83 23.97
C PRO A 118 -33.89 -10.04 23.02
N VAL A 119 -33.36 -11.19 23.39
CA VAL A 119 -33.48 -12.42 22.59
C VAL A 119 -34.30 -13.44 23.36
N SER A 120 -35.50 -13.75 22.87
CA SER A 120 -36.45 -14.63 23.56
C SER A 120 -36.03 -16.11 23.55
N ASP A 121 -35.26 -16.53 22.55
CA ASP A 121 -34.74 -17.88 22.34
C ASP A 121 -33.21 -17.89 22.14
N PRO A 122 -32.40 -17.50 23.16
CA PRO A 122 -30.95 -17.36 22.99
C PRO A 122 -30.25 -18.63 22.49
N GLU A 123 -30.71 -19.81 22.92
CA GLU A 123 -30.15 -21.11 22.52
C GLU A 123 -30.31 -21.41 21.02
N ARG A 124 -31.25 -20.75 20.34
CA ARG A 124 -31.37 -20.84 18.89
C ARG A 124 -30.16 -20.21 18.19
N TYR A 125 -29.58 -19.14 18.74
CA TYR A 125 -28.53 -18.38 18.06
C TYR A 125 -27.14 -18.57 18.69
N PHE A 126 -27.09 -18.85 19.98
CA PHE A 126 -25.87 -18.77 20.77
C PHE A 126 -25.53 -20.09 21.46
N SER A 127 -24.24 -20.28 21.72
CA SER A 127 -23.67 -21.33 22.55
C SER A 127 -22.76 -20.68 23.59
N GLY A 128 -23.32 -20.34 24.76
CA GLY A 128 -22.63 -19.54 25.78
C GLY A 128 -22.35 -18.11 25.30
N ARG A 129 -21.09 -17.67 25.34
CA ARG A 129 -20.67 -16.34 24.88
C ARG A 129 -20.42 -16.24 23.37
N GLY A 130 -20.56 -17.35 22.63
CA GLY A 130 -20.29 -17.42 21.20
C GLY A 130 -21.54 -17.74 20.38
N TRP A 131 -21.39 -17.64 19.06
CA TRP A 131 -22.38 -18.16 18.11
C TRP A 131 -22.53 -19.68 18.24
N ARG A 132 -23.75 -20.20 18.01
CA ARG A 132 -23.96 -21.63 17.79
C ARG A 132 -23.11 -22.08 16.57
N ARG A 133 -22.50 -23.26 16.63
CA ARG A 133 -21.48 -23.68 15.63
C ARG A 133 -22.00 -23.80 14.20
N ASP A 134 -23.27 -24.16 14.06
CA ASP A 134 -24.00 -24.45 12.81
C ASP A 134 -24.98 -23.33 12.43
N ILE A 135 -24.92 -22.15 13.07
CA ILE A 135 -25.82 -21.05 12.74
C ILE A 135 -25.53 -20.49 11.34
N SER A 136 -26.57 -20.38 10.53
CA SER A 136 -26.51 -19.83 9.18
C SER A 136 -26.37 -18.30 9.17
N ALA A 137 -25.91 -17.74 8.05
CA ALA A 137 -25.85 -16.29 7.85
C ALA A 137 -27.25 -15.65 7.94
N ASP A 138 -28.28 -16.32 7.42
CA ASP A 138 -29.66 -15.81 7.46
C ASP A 138 -30.22 -15.79 8.88
N GLU A 139 -29.91 -16.78 9.72
CA GLU A 139 -30.25 -16.77 11.14
C GLU A 139 -29.53 -15.63 11.88
N LYS A 140 -28.23 -15.41 11.62
CA LYS A 140 -27.51 -14.25 12.18
C LYS A 140 -28.14 -12.93 11.74
N LEU A 141 -28.56 -12.85 10.48
CA LEU A 141 -29.11 -11.63 9.89
C LEU A 141 -30.39 -11.17 10.60
N VAL A 142 -31.20 -12.09 11.14
CA VAL A 142 -32.35 -11.77 11.99
C VAL A 142 -31.94 -10.90 13.17
N LEU A 143 -30.86 -11.26 13.88
CA LEU A 143 -30.38 -10.47 15.02
C LEU A 143 -29.73 -9.16 14.59
N TYR A 144 -29.00 -9.15 13.47
CA TYR A 144 -28.40 -7.91 12.94
C TYR A 144 -29.46 -6.88 12.55
N ARG A 145 -30.57 -7.27 11.91
CA ARG A 145 -31.70 -6.36 11.61
C ARG A 145 -32.24 -5.70 12.87
N ARG A 146 -32.45 -6.50 13.93
CA ARG A 146 -32.96 -6.01 15.21
C ARG A 146 -31.96 -5.08 15.88
N ALA A 147 -30.68 -5.43 15.90
CA ALA A 147 -29.64 -4.58 16.47
C ALA A 147 -29.49 -3.24 15.71
N LEU A 148 -29.55 -3.25 14.38
CA LEU A 148 -29.52 -2.02 13.60
C LEU A 148 -30.77 -1.16 13.80
N SER A 149 -31.93 -1.77 14.05
CA SER A 149 -33.16 -1.02 14.34
C SER A 149 -33.10 -0.23 15.66
N THR A 150 -32.15 -0.54 16.56
CA THR A 150 -31.92 0.27 17.77
C THR A 150 -31.07 1.52 17.51
N LEU A 151 -30.46 1.64 16.32
CA LEU A 151 -29.67 2.80 15.92
C LEU A 151 -30.54 3.79 15.15
N SER A 152 -30.31 5.08 15.41
CA SER A 152 -31.22 6.15 15.02
C SER A 152 -30.90 6.78 13.66
N SER A 153 -29.63 6.76 13.27
CA SER A 153 -29.14 7.43 12.06
C SER A 153 -28.61 6.45 11.00
N TYR A 154 -28.58 6.91 9.76
CA TYR A 154 -27.96 6.15 8.66
C TYR A 154 -26.45 6.00 8.88
N GLU A 155 -25.80 7.06 9.36
CA GLU A 155 -24.36 7.13 9.58
C GLU A 155 -23.89 6.13 10.64
N GLU A 156 -24.61 5.98 11.75
CA GLU A 156 -24.35 4.97 12.77
C GLU A 156 -24.44 3.55 12.19
N LYS A 157 -25.48 3.28 11.40
CA LYS A 157 -25.71 1.98 10.78
C LYS A 157 -24.65 1.65 9.72
N ALA A 158 -24.37 2.60 8.82
CA ALA A 158 -23.43 2.43 7.72
C ALA A 158 -21.97 2.31 8.18
N SER A 159 -21.59 2.96 9.29
CA SER A 159 -20.24 2.89 9.88
C SER A 159 -19.85 1.48 10.36
N LEU A 160 -20.84 0.61 10.61
CA LEU A 160 -20.61 -0.74 11.14
C LEU A 160 -20.28 -1.76 10.05
N GLY A 161 -20.64 -1.47 8.80
CA GLY A 161 -20.61 -2.42 7.70
C GLY A 161 -19.40 -2.29 6.79
N LYS A 162 -19.18 -3.35 6.01
CA LYS A 162 -18.34 -3.28 4.81
C LYS A 162 -18.96 -2.33 3.78
N ARG A 163 -18.14 -1.77 2.90
CA ARG A 163 -18.63 -1.03 1.73
C ARG A 163 -19.29 -2.01 0.74
N PRO A 164 -20.26 -1.56 -0.08
CA PRO A 164 -21.01 -2.44 -0.96
C PRO A 164 -20.14 -3.29 -1.91
N GLU A 165 -19.02 -2.77 -2.41
CA GLU A 165 -18.10 -3.48 -3.32
C GLU A 165 -17.23 -4.55 -2.64
N GLU A 166 -17.24 -4.63 -1.31
CA GLU A 166 -16.49 -5.61 -0.51
C GLU A 166 -17.34 -6.82 -0.07
N VAL A 167 -18.65 -6.78 -0.37
CA VAL A 167 -19.61 -7.82 -0.02
C VAL A 167 -19.88 -8.68 -1.26
N ASN A 168 -20.18 -9.97 -1.07
CA ASN A 168 -20.64 -10.83 -2.17
C ASN A 168 -21.92 -10.21 -2.79
N GLN A 169 -21.88 -9.93 -4.10
CA GLN A 169 -22.93 -9.15 -4.76
C GLN A 169 -24.27 -9.91 -4.85
N ASP A 170 -24.23 -11.23 -5.11
CA ASP A 170 -25.44 -12.06 -5.17
C ASP A 170 -26.17 -12.08 -3.83
N TRP A 171 -25.41 -12.18 -2.73
CA TRP A 171 -25.96 -12.13 -1.39
C TRP A 171 -26.39 -10.71 -1.00
N LEU A 172 -25.62 -9.67 -1.33
CA LEU A 172 -25.99 -8.29 -0.98
C LEU A 172 -27.31 -7.85 -1.63
N TYR A 173 -27.50 -8.20 -2.92
CA TYR A 173 -28.65 -7.77 -3.72
C TYR A 173 -29.76 -8.81 -3.83
N SER A 174 -29.71 -9.87 -3.02
CA SER A 174 -30.75 -10.89 -2.97
C SER A 174 -32.12 -10.24 -2.68
N GLY A 175 -33.07 -10.41 -3.59
CA GLY A 175 -34.42 -9.84 -3.51
C GLY A 175 -34.57 -8.41 -4.08
N VAL A 176 -33.47 -7.68 -4.32
CA VAL A 176 -33.52 -6.31 -4.86
C VAL A 176 -34.05 -6.31 -6.31
N TRP A 177 -33.63 -7.27 -7.12
CA TRP A 177 -34.00 -7.33 -8.53
C TRP A 177 -35.50 -7.54 -8.76
N GLN A 178 -36.20 -8.24 -7.86
CA GLN A 178 -37.66 -8.36 -7.94
C GLN A 178 -38.38 -7.02 -7.76
N VAL A 179 -37.82 -6.14 -6.92
CA VAL A 179 -38.34 -4.79 -6.70
C VAL A 179 -38.07 -3.93 -7.94
N VAL A 180 -36.85 -3.98 -8.49
CA VAL A 180 -36.46 -3.29 -9.74
C VAL A 180 -37.38 -3.67 -10.89
N ASN A 181 -37.57 -4.97 -11.11
CA ASN A 181 -38.40 -5.49 -12.21
C ASN A 181 -39.87 -5.07 -12.07
N ARG A 182 -40.37 -4.94 -10.84
CA ARG A 182 -41.72 -4.43 -10.60
C ARG A 182 -41.82 -2.93 -10.88
N HIS A 183 -40.82 -2.16 -10.42
CA HIS A 183 -40.79 -0.70 -10.55
C HIS A 183 -40.73 -0.27 -12.01
N TYR A 184 -39.89 -0.94 -12.81
CA TYR A 184 -39.70 -0.64 -14.23
C TYR A 184 -40.41 -1.64 -15.17
N ALA A 185 -41.44 -2.34 -14.69
CA ALA A 185 -42.20 -3.31 -15.48
C ALA A 185 -42.80 -2.68 -16.76
N HIS A 186 -43.22 -1.42 -16.67
CA HIS A 186 -43.78 -0.65 -17.79
C HIS A 186 -42.78 -0.34 -18.90
N LEU A 187 -41.47 -0.41 -18.61
CA LEU A 187 -40.38 -0.26 -19.59
C LEU A 187 -39.89 -1.61 -20.12
N GLY A 188 -40.46 -2.70 -19.62
CA GLY A 188 -40.06 -4.05 -19.96
C GLY A 188 -38.78 -4.55 -19.28
N VAL A 189 -38.30 -3.85 -18.25
CA VAL A 189 -37.09 -4.23 -17.50
C VAL A 189 -37.29 -5.56 -16.77
N ASN A 190 -36.35 -6.47 -16.96
CA ASN A 190 -36.35 -7.79 -16.32
C ASN A 190 -34.91 -8.28 -16.11
N VAL A 191 -34.37 -8.02 -14.92
CA VAL A 191 -32.96 -8.19 -14.58
C VAL A 191 -32.78 -9.10 -13.37
N GLY A 192 -31.60 -9.71 -13.27
CA GLY A 192 -31.12 -10.50 -12.14
C GLY A 192 -29.77 -10.04 -11.60
N SER A 193 -29.19 -8.97 -12.15
CA SER A 193 -27.90 -8.43 -11.75
C SER A 193 -27.75 -6.94 -12.09
N MET A 194 -26.74 -6.28 -11.49
CA MET A 194 -26.42 -4.88 -11.79
C MET A 194 -26.02 -4.68 -13.26
N PRO A 195 -25.15 -5.52 -13.86
CA PRO A 195 -24.80 -5.36 -15.28
C PRO A 195 -25.99 -5.49 -16.22
N GLU A 196 -26.93 -6.39 -15.94
CA GLU A 196 -28.17 -6.50 -16.72
C GLU A 196 -29.03 -5.23 -16.60
N LEU A 197 -29.12 -4.63 -15.41
CA LEU A 197 -29.82 -3.35 -15.22
C LEU A 197 -29.18 -2.23 -16.03
N VAL A 198 -27.85 -2.11 -15.96
CA VAL A 198 -27.10 -1.09 -16.68
C VAL A 198 -27.24 -1.29 -18.20
N GLU A 199 -27.17 -2.52 -18.67
CA GLU A 199 -27.33 -2.84 -20.09
C GLU A 199 -28.75 -2.54 -20.59
N GLN A 200 -29.80 -3.02 -19.92
CA GLN A 200 -31.18 -2.80 -20.36
C GLN A 200 -31.55 -1.33 -20.34
N LEU A 201 -31.19 -0.59 -19.29
CA LEU A 201 -31.43 0.86 -19.25
C LEU A 201 -30.59 1.61 -20.30
N GLY A 202 -29.37 1.14 -20.60
CA GLY A 202 -28.57 1.66 -21.69
C GLY A 202 -29.24 1.48 -23.04
N VAL A 203 -29.78 0.29 -23.34
CA VAL A 203 -30.55 0.05 -24.57
C VAL A 203 -31.73 1.01 -24.66
N LEU A 204 -32.48 1.20 -23.58
CA LEU A 204 -33.61 2.11 -23.55
C LEU A 204 -33.18 3.59 -23.74
N ARG A 205 -32.03 4.02 -23.22
CA ARG A 205 -31.58 5.44 -23.27
C ARG A 205 -30.70 5.78 -24.48
N TYR A 206 -29.68 4.96 -24.74
CA TYR A 206 -28.63 5.16 -25.76
C TYR A 206 -28.74 4.20 -26.95
N GLY A 207 -29.58 3.17 -26.85
CA GLY A 207 -29.69 2.13 -27.89
C GLY A 207 -28.61 1.05 -27.81
N HIS A 208 -27.72 1.13 -26.81
CA HIS A 208 -26.65 0.17 -26.55
C HIS A 208 -26.25 0.21 -25.07
N ARG A 209 -25.37 -0.70 -24.65
CA ARG A 209 -24.77 -0.65 -23.32
C ARG A 209 -24.07 0.71 -23.09
N PRO A 210 -24.18 1.34 -21.91
CA PRO A 210 -23.59 2.65 -21.67
C PRO A 210 -22.07 2.63 -21.79
N ARG A 211 -21.51 3.69 -22.37
CA ARG A 211 -20.08 3.88 -22.62
C ARG A 211 -19.54 5.03 -21.77
N VAL A 212 -18.67 4.72 -20.80
CA VAL A 212 -18.10 5.72 -19.87
C VAL A 212 -16.65 6.00 -20.25
N GLY A 213 -16.32 7.27 -20.49
CA GLY A 213 -14.96 7.70 -20.80
C GLY A 213 -14.31 8.49 -19.67
N ASP A 214 -13.05 8.19 -19.37
CA ASP A 214 -12.20 8.97 -18.45
C ASP A 214 -10.84 9.25 -19.09
N THR A 215 -10.63 10.48 -19.56
CA THR A 215 -9.44 10.87 -20.33
C THR A 215 -8.20 11.14 -19.47
N PHE A 216 -8.35 11.16 -18.13
CA PHE A 216 -7.28 11.35 -17.16
C PHE A 216 -7.51 10.45 -15.95
N SER A 217 -7.50 9.14 -16.20
CA SER A 217 -8.04 8.15 -15.26
C SER A 217 -7.27 8.03 -13.96
N GLY A 218 -6.01 8.50 -13.91
CA GLY A 218 -5.22 8.52 -12.70
C GLY A 218 -5.11 7.13 -12.06
N GLY A 219 -5.73 6.95 -10.89
CA GLY A 219 -5.77 5.65 -10.20
C GLY A 219 -6.80 4.65 -10.75
N GLY A 220 -7.54 5.00 -11.80
CA GLY A 220 -8.49 4.12 -12.50
C GLY A 220 -9.84 3.95 -11.81
N SER A 221 -10.19 4.77 -10.81
CA SER A 221 -11.41 4.55 -10.01
C SER A 221 -12.72 4.70 -10.78
N ILE A 222 -12.81 5.71 -11.67
CA ILE A 222 -14.00 5.93 -12.50
C ILE A 222 -14.21 4.77 -13.48
N PRO A 223 -13.24 4.43 -14.34
CA PRO A 223 -13.44 3.35 -15.29
C PRO A 223 -13.58 1.99 -14.60
N PHE A 224 -12.91 1.76 -13.46
CA PHE A 224 -13.06 0.52 -12.69
C PHE A 224 -14.48 0.31 -12.18
N GLU A 225 -15.07 1.32 -11.51
CA GLU A 225 -16.43 1.19 -11.01
C GLU A 225 -17.46 1.14 -12.16
N ALA A 226 -17.27 1.93 -13.22
CA ALA A 226 -18.13 1.90 -14.40
C ALA A 226 -18.16 0.50 -15.03
N ALA A 227 -17.00 -0.12 -15.23
CA ALA A 227 -16.92 -1.50 -15.72
C ALA A 227 -17.57 -2.49 -14.73
N ARG A 228 -17.40 -2.29 -13.42
CA ARG A 228 -17.94 -3.19 -12.39
C ARG A 228 -19.46 -3.16 -12.33
N VAL A 229 -20.09 -2.01 -12.58
CA VAL A 229 -21.55 -1.91 -12.65
C VAL A 229 -22.13 -2.39 -13.98
N GLY A 230 -21.31 -2.49 -15.03
CA GLY A 230 -21.69 -3.09 -16.33
C GLY A 230 -21.60 -2.16 -17.53
N CYS A 231 -20.92 -1.02 -17.43
CA CYS A 231 -20.66 -0.14 -18.58
C CYS A 231 -19.48 -0.65 -19.42
N ASP A 232 -19.44 -0.27 -20.69
CA ASP A 232 -18.20 -0.28 -21.47
C ASP A 232 -17.36 0.92 -21.01
N ALA A 233 -16.22 0.66 -20.38
CA ALA A 233 -15.39 1.72 -19.79
C ALA A 233 -14.11 1.97 -20.61
N TYR A 234 -13.87 3.22 -20.95
CA TYR A 234 -12.71 3.70 -21.69
C TYR A 234 -11.88 4.62 -20.78
N ALA A 235 -10.59 4.36 -20.70
CA ALA A 235 -9.68 5.09 -19.82
C ALA A 235 -8.38 5.44 -20.55
N SER A 236 -7.90 6.66 -20.35
CA SER A 236 -6.56 7.07 -20.80
C SER A 236 -5.86 7.90 -19.73
N ASP A 237 -4.53 7.87 -19.77
CA ASP A 237 -3.70 8.82 -19.03
C ASP A 237 -2.38 9.01 -19.79
N LEU A 238 -1.80 10.20 -19.71
CA LEU A 238 -0.48 10.47 -20.26
C LEU A 238 0.63 9.98 -19.33
N ASN A 239 0.32 9.84 -18.04
CA ASN A 239 1.28 9.42 -17.04
C ASN A 239 1.37 7.87 -17.00
N PRO A 240 2.54 7.27 -17.26
CA PRO A 240 2.68 5.81 -17.25
C PRO A 240 2.42 5.19 -15.87
N ILE A 241 2.60 5.92 -14.77
CA ILE A 241 2.29 5.45 -13.42
C ILE A 241 0.76 5.36 -13.22
N ALA A 242 0.00 6.32 -13.75
CA ALA A 242 -1.45 6.27 -13.74
C ALA A 242 -1.97 5.11 -14.60
N CYS A 243 -1.41 4.90 -15.78
CA CYS A 243 -1.71 3.75 -16.63
C CYS A 243 -1.39 2.42 -15.94
N MET A 244 -0.25 2.31 -15.24
CA MET A 244 0.12 1.13 -14.48
C MET A 244 -0.85 0.85 -13.32
N LEU A 245 -1.27 1.88 -12.59
CA LEU A 245 -2.26 1.76 -11.51
C LEU A 245 -3.64 1.35 -12.04
N THR A 246 -4.07 1.97 -13.14
CA THR A 246 -5.32 1.61 -13.83
C THR A 246 -5.25 0.16 -14.29
N TRP A 247 -4.16 -0.26 -14.94
CA TRP A 247 -3.94 -1.65 -15.34
C TRP A 247 -4.06 -2.61 -14.14
N GLY A 248 -3.42 -2.30 -13.02
CA GLY A 248 -3.51 -3.12 -11.82
C GLY A 248 -4.92 -3.16 -11.23
N ALA A 249 -5.67 -2.06 -11.28
CA ALA A 249 -7.05 -2.02 -10.81
C ALA A 249 -7.89 -3.07 -11.57
N PHE A 250 -7.78 -3.13 -12.89
CA PHE A 250 -8.53 -4.09 -13.70
C PHE A 250 -7.99 -5.52 -13.63
N ASN A 251 -6.67 -5.70 -13.75
CA ASN A 251 -6.04 -7.02 -13.94
C ASN A 251 -5.66 -7.73 -12.63
N ILE A 252 -5.65 -7.02 -11.50
CA ILE A 252 -5.31 -7.58 -10.18
C ILE A 252 -6.50 -7.47 -9.25
N ILE A 253 -6.99 -6.25 -8.99
CA ILE A 253 -8.09 -6.03 -8.05
C ILE A 253 -9.43 -6.51 -8.64
N GLY A 254 -9.64 -6.24 -9.93
CA GLY A 254 -10.80 -6.66 -10.72
C GLY A 254 -10.81 -8.11 -11.16
N ALA A 255 -9.69 -8.82 -10.98
CA ALA A 255 -9.57 -10.21 -11.40
C ALA A 255 -10.41 -11.15 -10.53
N SER A 256 -10.84 -12.26 -11.13
CA SER A 256 -11.55 -13.32 -10.41
C SER A 256 -10.71 -13.89 -9.26
N ASN A 257 -11.36 -14.48 -8.26
CA ASN A 257 -10.71 -15.13 -7.12
C ASN A 257 -9.69 -16.17 -7.59
N GLY A 258 -10.00 -16.94 -8.64
CA GLY A 258 -9.09 -17.92 -9.23
C GLY A 258 -7.86 -17.27 -9.87
N ALA A 259 -8.04 -16.19 -10.64
CA ALA A 259 -6.94 -15.46 -11.25
C ALA A 259 -6.04 -14.80 -10.19
N ARG A 260 -6.63 -14.17 -9.16
CA ARG A 260 -5.88 -13.62 -8.01
C ARG A 260 -5.11 -14.70 -7.25
N ALA A 261 -5.70 -15.86 -7.00
CA ALA A 261 -5.00 -16.99 -6.39
C ALA A 261 -3.81 -17.48 -7.24
N GLY A 262 -3.92 -17.38 -8.57
CA GLY A 262 -2.80 -17.60 -9.50
C GLY A 262 -1.67 -16.58 -9.32
N ILE A 263 -2.00 -15.29 -9.19
CA ILE A 263 -1.01 -14.23 -8.90
C ILE A 263 -0.34 -14.47 -7.54
N GLU A 264 -1.12 -14.78 -6.49
CA GLU A 264 -0.60 -15.09 -5.15
C GLU A 264 0.34 -16.31 -5.17
N LYS A 265 0.05 -17.30 -6.00
CA LYS A 265 0.93 -18.46 -6.21
C LYS A 265 2.25 -18.02 -6.86
N GLN A 266 2.20 -17.23 -7.94
CA GLN A 266 3.40 -16.70 -8.60
C GLN A 266 4.27 -15.87 -7.65
N TYR A 267 3.65 -15.06 -6.79
CA TYR A 267 4.36 -14.31 -5.76
C TYR A 267 5.08 -15.23 -4.78
N ARG A 268 4.40 -16.26 -4.25
CA ARG A 268 5.06 -17.22 -3.34
C ARG A 268 6.21 -17.97 -4.00
N GLU A 269 6.06 -18.37 -5.26
CA GLU A 269 7.11 -19.06 -6.02
C GLU A 269 8.32 -18.14 -6.26
N ALA A 270 8.10 -16.89 -6.67
CA ALA A 270 9.17 -15.90 -6.82
C ALA A 270 9.87 -15.60 -5.49
N ALA A 271 9.11 -15.41 -4.40
CA ALA A 271 9.67 -15.18 -3.07
C ALA A 271 10.51 -16.37 -2.60
N ALA A 272 10.06 -17.61 -2.81
CA ALA A 272 10.82 -18.81 -2.48
C ALA A 272 12.12 -18.92 -3.28
N SER A 273 12.08 -18.60 -4.58
CA SER A 273 13.27 -18.60 -5.46
C SER A 273 14.30 -17.56 -5.02
N VAL A 274 13.86 -16.34 -4.75
CA VAL A 274 14.74 -15.26 -4.26
C VAL A 274 15.31 -15.63 -2.89
N ALA A 275 14.49 -16.12 -1.96
CA ALA A 275 14.95 -16.54 -0.64
C ALA A 275 16.01 -17.65 -0.73
N SER A 276 15.79 -18.66 -1.59
CA SER A 276 16.76 -19.73 -1.83
C SER A 276 18.09 -19.20 -2.39
N THR A 277 18.03 -18.21 -3.28
CA THR A 277 19.23 -17.60 -3.87
C THR A 277 20.00 -16.80 -2.82
N ILE A 278 19.32 -15.98 -2.03
CA ILE A 278 19.93 -15.23 -0.92
C ILE A 278 20.54 -16.16 0.14
N ASP A 279 19.85 -17.25 0.46
CA ASP A 279 20.36 -18.28 1.38
C ASP A 279 21.66 -18.91 0.87
N SER A 280 21.78 -19.15 -0.44
CA SER A 280 22.99 -19.71 -1.06
C SER A 280 24.22 -18.79 -0.93
N PHE A 281 24.01 -17.48 -0.81
CA PHE A 281 25.09 -16.53 -0.54
C PHE A 281 25.56 -16.55 0.92
N GLY A 282 24.77 -17.09 1.86
CA GLY A 282 25.15 -17.19 3.28
C GLY A 282 25.32 -15.84 3.98
N ILE A 283 24.62 -14.80 3.51
CA ILE A 283 24.82 -13.39 3.94
C ILE A 283 23.80 -12.91 4.99
N GLU A 284 22.80 -13.71 5.34
CA GLU A 284 21.72 -13.32 6.27
C GLU A 284 21.50 -14.29 7.44
N LYS A 285 22.33 -15.34 7.55
CA LYS A 285 22.30 -16.28 8.67
C LYS A 285 23.63 -16.25 9.43
N ASP A 286 23.56 -16.12 10.75
CA ASP A 286 24.75 -16.19 11.60
C ASP A 286 25.20 -17.65 11.81
N ALA A 287 26.33 -17.84 12.51
CA ALA A 287 26.87 -19.16 12.81
C ALA A 287 25.97 -20.00 13.75
N ASN A 288 25.07 -19.35 14.50
CA ASN A 288 24.12 -20.02 15.39
C ASN A 288 22.80 -20.38 14.67
N GLY A 289 22.64 -19.95 13.41
CA GLY A 289 21.45 -20.14 12.59
C GLY A 289 20.33 -19.13 12.86
N ASN A 290 20.64 -18.00 13.50
CA ASN A 290 19.73 -16.86 13.60
C ASN A 290 19.59 -16.18 12.24
N GLN A 291 18.39 -15.69 11.93
CA GLN A 291 18.06 -15.06 10.65
C GLN A 291 18.03 -13.54 10.79
N ALA A 292 18.74 -12.82 9.94
CA ALA A 292 18.67 -11.37 9.89
C ALA A 292 17.26 -10.96 9.43
N LYS A 293 16.67 -10.01 10.16
CA LYS A 293 15.38 -9.37 9.85
C LYS A 293 15.58 -8.00 9.23
N ALA A 294 16.53 -7.23 9.76
CA ALA A 294 16.90 -5.92 9.26
C ALA A 294 18.33 -5.55 9.65
N PHE A 295 18.93 -4.66 8.88
CA PHE A 295 20.26 -4.10 9.06
C PHE A 295 20.13 -2.59 9.28
N LEU A 296 20.85 -2.04 10.23
CA LEU A 296 20.80 -0.62 10.57
C LEU A 296 22.16 0.01 10.26
N TYR A 297 22.14 0.99 9.37
CA TYR A 297 23.34 1.70 8.92
C TYR A 297 23.32 3.14 9.45
N CYS A 298 24.51 3.68 9.69
CA CYS A 298 24.73 5.09 9.95
C CYS A 298 25.82 5.62 9.03
N LEU A 299 25.83 6.93 8.83
CA LEU A 299 26.94 7.60 8.15
C LEU A 299 28.07 7.81 9.14
N GLU A 300 29.30 7.89 8.63
CA GLU A 300 30.49 8.27 9.39
C GLU A 300 31.25 9.36 8.64
N THR A 301 31.85 10.30 9.37
CA THR A 301 32.66 11.37 8.79
C THR A 301 33.92 11.59 9.61
N ARG A 302 35.00 11.98 8.95
CA ARG A 302 36.20 12.44 9.67
C ARG A 302 35.96 13.86 10.18
N CYS A 303 36.04 14.06 11.49
CA CYS A 303 35.93 15.38 12.10
C CYS A 303 37.20 16.19 11.78
N PRO A 304 37.09 17.39 11.18
CA PRO A 304 38.27 18.18 10.82
C PRO A 304 39.04 18.72 12.03
N GLU A 305 38.39 18.86 13.19
CA GLU A 305 39.02 19.40 14.40
C GLU A 305 39.77 18.35 15.21
N SER A 306 39.21 17.15 15.37
CA SER A 306 39.84 16.08 16.16
C SER A 306 40.62 15.08 15.31
N GLY A 307 40.29 14.98 14.01
CA GLY A 307 40.76 13.93 13.11
C GLY A 307 40.06 12.57 13.29
N TRP A 308 39.10 12.45 14.22
CA TRP A 308 38.41 11.19 14.51
C TRP A 308 37.33 10.87 13.47
N LEU A 309 37.12 9.58 13.22
CA LEU A 309 35.96 9.09 12.47
C LEU A 309 34.76 9.00 13.41
N VAL A 310 33.71 9.78 13.14
CA VAL A 310 32.57 9.95 14.04
C VAL A 310 31.28 9.45 13.37
N PRO A 311 30.59 8.46 13.97
CA PRO A 311 29.24 8.05 13.55
C PRO A 311 28.24 9.18 13.66
N LEU A 312 27.36 9.29 12.67
CA LEU A 312 26.34 10.32 12.56
C LEU A 312 24.96 9.69 12.79
N SER A 313 24.29 10.12 13.84
CA SER A 313 22.90 9.74 14.09
C SER A 313 22.16 10.85 14.85
N PRO A 314 20.88 11.13 14.55
CA PRO A 314 20.07 12.04 15.36
C PRO A 314 19.71 11.45 16.74
N THR A 315 19.74 10.12 16.87
CA THR A 315 19.43 9.42 18.12
C THR A 315 20.16 8.08 18.16
N TRP A 316 20.59 7.64 19.33
CA TRP A 316 21.17 6.31 19.55
C TRP A 316 20.18 5.33 20.17
N VAL A 317 18.90 5.72 20.32
CA VAL A 317 17.83 4.78 20.62
C VAL A 317 17.54 3.93 19.38
N ILE A 318 17.59 2.60 19.52
CA ILE A 318 17.26 1.64 18.46
C ILE A 318 15.80 1.18 18.59
N SER A 319 15.35 0.89 19.82
CA SER A 319 14.00 0.42 20.11
C SER A 319 13.53 0.93 21.47
N LYS A 320 12.43 1.70 21.48
CA LYS A 320 11.78 2.15 22.70
C LYS A 320 11.11 1.00 23.45
N ASN A 321 10.39 0.14 22.73
CA ASN A 321 9.64 -0.95 23.35
C ASN A 321 10.56 -2.07 23.86
N GLY A 322 11.74 -2.25 23.26
CA GLY A 322 12.74 -3.22 23.69
C GLY A 322 13.83 -2.64 24.59
N ASN A 323 13.74 -1.36 24.97
CA ASN A 323 14.80 -0.64 25.70
C ASN A 323 16.20 -0.87 25.10
N VAL A 324 16.34 -0.69 23.78
CA VAL A 324 17.59 -0.96 23.07
C VAL A 324 18.25 0.34 22.62
N ILE A 325 19.53 0.49 22.93
CA ILE A 325 20.36 1.63 22.52
C ILE A 325 21.65 1.18 21.84
N ALA A 326 22.24 2.10 21.08
CA ALA A 326 23.64 2.05 20.69
C ALA A 326 24.47 2.96 21.63
N GLU A 327 25.66 2.52 21.98
CA GLU A 327 26.62 3.25 22.80
C GLU A 327 27.90 3.46 21.99
N LEU A 328 28.39 4.71 21.98
CA LEU A 328 29.64 5.06 21.32
C LEU A 328 30.80 4.95 22.30
N VAL A 329 31.74 4.06 22.02
CA VAL A 329 32.92 3.82 22.84
C VAL A 329 34.16 4.33 22.08
N PRO A 330 34.89 5.33 22.60
CA PRO A 330 36.11 5.81 21.94
C PRO A 330 37.17 4.72 21.80
N ASP A 331 37.76 4.62 20.61
CA ASP A 331 38.95 3.82 20.29
C ASP A 331 40.09 4.80 19.92
N PRO A 332 40.97 5.15 20.89
CA PRO A 332 42.06 6.10 20.69
C PRO A 332 43.10 5.66 19.66
N ASP A 333 43.35 4.36 19.53
CA ASP A 333 44.36 3.81 18.65
C ASP A 333 43.95 3.99 17.19
N ARG A 334 42.67 3.73 16.89
CA ARG A 334 42.10 3.90 15.53
C ARG A 334 41.50 5.29 15.29
N LYS A 335 41.43 6.14 16.33
CA LYS A 335 40.76 7.45 16.32
C LYS A 335 39.34 7.36 15.75
N ARG A 336 38.53 6.46 16.30
CA ARG A 336 37.13 6.25 15.90
C ARG A 336 36.27 5.89 17.10
N PHE A 337 34.96 5.78 16.90
CA PHE A 337 34.08 5.21 17.92
C PHE A 337 33.69 3.77 17.53
N ASP A 338 33.83 2.83 18.45
CA ASP A 338 33.13 1.56 18.36
C ASP A 338 31.68 1.72 18.80
N ILE A 339 30.76 1.04 18.11
CA ILE A 339 29.33 1.13 18.38
C ILE A 339 28.90 -0.19 19.03
N ARG A 340 28.55 -0.14 20.32
CA ARG A 340 28.02 -1.29 21.06
C ARG A 340 26.51 -1.21 21.08
N VAL A 341 25.83 -2.36 20.99
CA VAL A 341 24.37 -2.43 21.13
C VAL A 341 24.05 -3.01 22.50
N LYS A 342 23.28 -2.25 23.29
CA LYS A 342 22.81 -2.67 24.60
C LYS A 342 21.31 -2.92 24.55
N ASN A 343 20.92 -4.16 24.86
CA ASN A 343 19.53 -4.53 25.13
C ASN A 343 19.24 -4.28 26.62
N ASP A 344 17.97 -4.09 26.97
CA ASP A 344 17.52 -3.86 28.35
C ASP A 344 18.18 -2.65 29.04
N ALA A 345 18.36 -1.56 28.29
CA ALA A 345 18.90 -0.30 28.79
C ALA A 345 17.98 0.32 29.86
N SER A 346 18.60 0.99 30.85
CA SER A 346 17.86 1.67 31.91
C SER A 346 17.11 2.90 31.37
N ALA A 347 16.13 3.40 32.12
CA ALA A 347 15.40 4.61 31.74
C ALA A 347 16.32 5.84 31.61
N GLU A 348 17.41 5.89 32.37
CA GLU A 348 18.41 6.95 32.27
C GLU A 348 19.23 6.84 31.00
N GLU A 349 19.70 5.63 30.68
CA GLU A 349 20.45 5.34 29.45
C GLU A 349 19.60 5.62 28.21
N MET A 350 18.32 5.23 28.23
CA MET A 350 17.37 5.55 27.16
C MET A 350 17.20 7.05 26.95
N ARG A 351 17.16 7.85 28.04
CA ARG A 351 17.11 9.31 27.94
C ARG A 351 18.41 9.88 27.37
N ALA A 352 19.56 9.42 27.84
CA ALA A 352 20.86 9.86 27.34
C ALA A 352 21.02 9.56 25.84
N ALA A 353 20.63 8.35 25.40
CA ALA A 353 20.69 7.92 24.01
C ALA A 353 19.75 8.69 23.07
N THR A 354 18.78 9.47 23.58
CA THR A 354 18.00 10.36 22.72
C THR A 354 18.87 11.42 22.04
N LYS A 355 19.97 11.80 22.69
CA LYS A 355 20.96 12.75 22.17
C LYS A 355 21.93 12.03 21.24
N GLY A 356 21.69 12.13 19.93
CA GLY A 356 22.61 11.64 18.92
C GLY A 356 23.82 12.55 18.69
N THR A 357 24.69 12.16 17.76
CA THR A 357 25.83 12.98 17.31
C THR A 357 25.43 14.05 16.28
N ILE A 358 24.21 14.00 15.75
CA ILE A 358 23.62 15.04 14.91
C ILE A 358 22.61 15.85 15.72
N GLN A 359 22.91 17.13 15.95
CA GLN A 359 22.07 18.07 16.69
C GLN A 359 22.02 19.40 15.95
N ASP A 360 20.81 19.88 15.63
CA ASP A 360 20.55 21.18 14.99
C ASP A 360 21.40 21.46 13.73
N GLY A 361 21.63 20.42 12.91
CA GLY A 361 22.43 20.53 11.68
C GLY A 361 23.95 20.53 11.90
N ASN A 362 24.42 20.09 13.07
CA ASN A 362 25.82 20.00 13.44
C ASN A 362 26.20 18.60 13.91
N LEU A 363 27.43 18.21 13.63
CA LEU A 363 28.12 17.12 14.32
C LEU A 363 28.52 17.61 15.72
N GLN A 364 28.03 16.95 16.75
CA GLN A 364 28.35 17.25 18.14
C GLN A 364 28.64 15.96 18.91
N TYR A 365 29.80 15.90 19.55
CA TYR A 365 30.20 14.77 20.40
C TYR A 365 31.22 15.21 21.45
N GLU A 366 31.39 14.40 22.47
CA GLU A 366 32.39 14.61 23.51
C GLU A 366 33.50 13.56 23.38
N LEU A 367 34.74 14.00 23.58
CA LEU A 367 35.90 13.12 23.63
C LEU A 367 36.88 13.68 24.67
N ASN A 368 37.23 12.87 25.67
CA ASN A 368 38.14 13.23 26.76
C ASN A 368 37.74 14.54 27.48
N GLY A 369 36.46 14.72 27.78
CA GLY A 369 35.93 15.91 28.47
C GLY A 369 35.86 17.17 27.61
N LYS A 370 36.25 17.10 26.33
CA LYS A 370 36.10 18.20 25.37
C LYS A 370 34.93 17.93 24.43
N THR A 371 34.05 18.92 24.30
CA THR A 371 32.99 18.91 23.28
C THR A 371 33.54 19.43 21.96
N TYR A 372 33.28 18.70 20.88
CA TYR A 372 33.55 19.11 19.50
C TYR A 372 32.23 19.46 18.81
N TRP A 373 32.26 20.49 17.96
CA TRP A 373 31.08 20.98 17.28
C TRP A 373 31.44 21.47 15.88
N VAL A 374 30.96 20.77 14.84
CA VAL A 374 31.25 21.08 13.44
C VAL A 374 29.97 21.08 12.64
N SER A 375 29.68 22.16 11.91
CA SER A 375 28.48 22.22 11.08
C SER A 375 28.54 21.21 9.92
N ILE A 376 27.39 20.64 9.52
CA ILE A 376 27.33 19.76 8.35
C ILE A 376 27.78 20.47 7.07
N LYS A 377 27.54 21.79 6.97
CA LYS A 377 28.01 22.63 5.86
C LYS A 377 29.55 22.64 5.78
N THR A 378 30.21 22.75 6.93
CA THR A 378 31.67 22.69 7.02
C THR A 378 32.20 21.32 6.59
N LEU A 379 31.56 20.23 7.04
CA LEU A 379 31.96 18.87 6.66
C LEU A 379 31.87 18.64 5.14
N ARG A 380 30.80 19.11 4.51
CA ARG A 380 30.63 19.05 3.04
C ARG A 380 31.55 20.01 2.27
N GLY A 381 32.19 20.95 2.96
CA GLY A 381 32.94 22.03 2.33
C GLY A 381 32.06 22.96 1.50
N ASP A 382 30.87 23.32 2.00
CA ASP A 382 29.95 24.24 1.33
C ASP A 382 30.65 25.60 1.07
N TYR A 383 30.49 26.16 -0.13
CA TYR A 383 31.04 27.45 -0.55
C TYR A 383 30.06 28.20 -1.46
N ARG A 384 30.26 29.52 -1.63
CA ARG A 384 29.55 30.32 -2.62
C ARG A 384 30.40 30.40 -3.90
N ASP A 385 29.82 30.06 -5.03
CA ASP A 385 30.46 30.23 -6.33
C ASP A 385 30.38 31.69 -6.82
N ALA A 386 30.99 31.97 -7.98
CA ALA A 386 31.03 33.31 -8.57
C ALA A 386 29.63 33.87 -8.92
N ASP A 387 28.67 32.97 -9.17
CA ASP A 387 27.28 33.31 -9.50
C ASP A 387 26.42 33.50 -8.23
N GLY A 388 27.04 33.41 -7.05
CA GLY A 388 26.37 33.53 -5.75
C GLY A 388 25.56 32.30 -5.34
N SER A 389 25.64 31.19 -6.08
CA SER A 389 24.99 29.92 -5.72
C SER A 389 25.81 29.16 -4.67
N THR A 390 25.12 28.50 -3.74
CA THR A 390 25.79 27.64 -2.76
C THR A 390 26.10 26.28 -3.39
N ARG A 391 27.38 25.93 -3.47
CA ARG A 391 27.89 24.60 -3.87
C ARG A 391 28.60 23.94 -2.69
N ASN A 392 29.09 22.72 -2.89
CA ASN A 392 29.91 22.00 -1.91
C ASN A 392 31.01 21.19 -2.59
N ARG A 393 31.84 20.53 -1.78
CA ARG A 393 33.01 19.75 -2.23
C ARG A 393 32.78 18.24 -2.12
N LEU A 394 31.53 17.78 -2.00
CA LEU A 394 31.23 16.36 -2.07
C LEU A 394 31.57 15.84 -3.48
N ARG A 395 32.17 14.66 -3.53
CA ARG A 395 32.35 13.95 -4.79
C ARG A 395 30.99 13.56 -5.33
N HIS A 396 30.77 13.85 -6.60
CA HIS A 396 29.63 13.29 -7.32
C HIS A 396 29.94 11.85 -7.68
N TRP A 397 29.06 10.94 -7.29
CA TRP A 397 29.20 9.52 -7.60
C TRP A 397 29.12 9.30 -9.11
N GLY A 398 29.91 8.36 -9.62
CA GLY A 398 29.85 7.88 -11.00
C GLY A 398 28.79 6.79 -11.18
N LYS A 399 28.49 6.44 -12.43
CA LYS A 399 27.50 5.42 -12.79
C LYS A 399 27.78 4.05 -12.15
N GLY A 400 29.05 3.70 -12.00
CA GLY A 400 29.50 2.43 -11.42
C GLY A 400 29.61 2.43 -9.89
N ASP A 401 29.36 3.57 -9.23
CA ASP A 401 29.43 3.63 -7.78
C ASP A 401 28.15 3.06 -7.17
N PHE A 402 28.29 2.28 -6.11
CA PHE A 402 27.17 1.82 -5.29
C PHE A 402 27.43 2.02 -3.79
N LYS A 403 28.63 2.46 -3.43
CA LYS A 403 29.08 2.79 -2.08
C LYS A 403 30.09 3.95 -2.14
N ALA A 404 30.30 4.60 -1.00
CA ALA A 404 31.30 5.67 -0.87
C ALA A 404 32.71 5.14 -1.13
N LEU A 405 33.55 5.97 -1.77
CA LEU A 405 34.99 5.72 -1.87
C LEU A 405 35.67 6.09 -0.54
N PRO A 406 36.83 5.51 -0.18
CA PRO A 406 37.48 5.76 1.12
C PRO A 406 37.74 7.23 1.46
N GLU A 407 37.93 8.07 0.45
CA GLU A 407 38.18 9.50 0.55
C GLU A 407 36.90 10.37 0.61
N ASP A 408 35.72 9.79 0.39
CA ASP A 408 34.46 10.52 0.48
C ASP A 408 34.19 11.00 1.92
N VAL A 409 33.61 12.20 2.02
CA VAL A 409 33.29 12.85 3.30
C VAL A 409 32.40 11.98 4.19
N PHE A 410 31.39 11.35 3.58
CA PHE A 410 30.45 10.47 4.27
C PHE A 410 30.70 9.02 3.87
N GLN A 411 31.14 8.23 4.83
CA GLN A 411 31.20 6.77 4.76
C GLN A 411 29.89 6.16 5.29
N GLU A 412 29.64 4.89 5.01
CA GLU A 412 28.49 4.14 5.55
C GLU A 412 28.99 2.99 6.43
N ARG A 413 28.35 2.80 7.59
CA ARG A 413 28.70 1.74 8.55
C ARG A 413 27.46 1.00 9.05
N LEU A 414 27.49 -0.32 8.93
CA LEU A 414 26.57 -1.21 9.65
C LEU A 414 26.87 -1.10 11.14
N TYR A 415 25.88 -0.74 11.96
CA TYR A 415 26.07 -0.57 13.40
C TYR A 415 25.18 -1.47 14.26
N ALA A 416 24.06 -1.96 13.72
CA ALA A 416 23.22 -2.93 14.40
C ALA A 416 22.52 -3.86 13.41
N ILE A 417 22.29 -5.09 13.85
CA ILE A 417 21.50 -6.10 13.12
C ILE A 417 20.33 -6.49 14.01
N HIS A 418 19.13 -6.51 13.42
CA HIS A 418 17.92 -7.04 14.04
C HIS A 418 17.78 -8.51 13.67
N TRP A 419 17.95 -9.40 14.64
CA TRP A 419 17.91 -10.85 14.44
C TRP A 419 16.57 -11.45 14.83
N ILE A 420 16.21 -12.55 14.16
CA ILE A 420 15.22 -13.53 14.59
C ILE A 420 15.96 -14.74 15.15
N SER A 421 15.63 -15.13 16.37
CA SER A 421 16.24 -16.29 17.03
C SER A 421 15.87 -17.59 16.31
N LYS A 422 16.86 -18.46 16.09
CA LYS A 422 16.71 -19.75 15.39
C LYS A 422 15.53 -20.58 15.92
N GLU A 423 15.35 -20.64 17.24
CA GLU A 423 14.31 -21.48 17.87
C GLU A 423 12.89 -20.99 17.57
N SER A 424 12.74 -19.75 17.09
CA SER A 424 11.44 -19.09 16.88
C SER A 424 11.10 -18.82 15.42
N LEU A 425 11.92 -19.30 14.47
CA LEU A 425 11.73 -19.03 13.03
C LEU A 425 10.37 -19.49 12.50
N GLY A 426 9.78 -20.53 13.11
CA GLY A 426 8.47 -21.06 12.75
C GLY A 426 7.29 -20.42 13.50
N ASP A 427 7.55 -19.53 14.47
CA ASP A 427 6.51 -18.94 15.29
C ASP A 427 5.75 -17.85 14.52
N ALA A 428 4.44 -17.74 14.75
CA ALA A 428 3.63 -16.63 14.20
C ALA A 428 4.13 -15.24 14.68
N ARG A 429 4.82 -15.20 15.82
CA ARG A 429 5.48 -14.02 16.38
C ARG A 429 6.89 -14.41 16.85
N PRO A 430 7.89 -14.39 15.95
CA PRO A 430 9.24 -14.81 16.29
C PRO A 430 9.86 -13.94 17.39
N LYS A 431 10.74 -14.53 18.19
CA LYS A 431 11.58 -13.80 19.15
C LYS A 431 12.66 -13.06 18.37
N THR A 432 12.82 -11.78 18.69
CA THR A 432 13.80 -10.92 18.01
C THR A 432 14.64 -10.12 18.99
N TYR A 433 15.89 -9.85 18.64
CA TYR A 433 16.82 -9.05 19.44
C TYR A 433 17.75 -8.25 18.53
N PHE A 434 18.45 -7.26 19.09
CA PHE A 434 19.45 -6.49 18.35
C PHE A 434 20.85 -6.80 18.84
N SER A 435 21.83 -6.78 17.94
CA SER A 435 23.24 -6.86 18.29
C SER A 435 24.07 -5.93 17.43
N ALA A 436 25.26 -5.55 17.91
CA ALA A 436 26.30 -4.98 17.04
C ALA A 436 26.76 -6.07 16.06
N PRO A 437 27.24 -5.70 14.86
CA PRO A 437 27.82 -6.65 13.93
C PRO A 437 29.10 -7.26 14.51
N THR A 438 29.25 -8.57 14.36
CA THR A 438 30.49 -9.29 14.61
C THR A 438 31.43 -9.19 13.42
N GLU A 439 32.70 -9.62 13.55
CA GLU A 439 33.63 -9.66 12.43
C GLU A 439 33.10 -10.53 11.28
N ALA A 440 32.48 -11.68 11.59
CA ALA A 440 31.84 -12.53 10.60
C ALA A 440 30.67 -11.84 9.87
N ASP A 441 29.96 -10.92 10.54
CA ASP A 441 28.90 -10.13 9.89
C ASP A 441 29.49 -9.08 8.94
N LEU A 442 30.62 -8.47 9.31
CA LEU A 442 31.34 -7.55 8.45
C LEU A 442 31.95 -8.26 7.22
N GLU A 443 32.45 -9.49 7.39
CA GLU A 443 32.87 -10.33 6.28
C GLU A 443 31.71 -10.65 5.32
N ARG A 444 30.49 -10.86 5.83
CA ARG A 444 29.29 -10.99 5.00
C ARG A 444 28.96 -9.70 4.24
N GLU A 445 29.11 -8.52 4.84
CA GLU A 445 28.96 -7.25 4.11
C GLU A 445 29.98 -7.13 2.98
N CYS A 446 31.25 -7.46 3.24
CA CYS A 446 32.30 -7.47 2.22
C CYS A 446 31.96 -8.41 1.06
N ARG A 447 31.39 -9.58 1.35
CA ARG A 447 30.92 -10.52 0.32
C ARG A 447 29.78 -9.93 -0.52
N VAL A 448 28.83 -9.23 0.10
CA VAL A 448 27.75 -8.56 -0.62
C VAL A 448 28.32 -7.48 -1.54
N ASP A 449 29.24 -6.65 -1.03
CA ASP A 449 29.91 -5.61 -1.82
C ASP A 449 30.65 -6.21 -3.01
N GLN A 450 31.35 -7.34 -2.83
CA GLN A 450 32.03 -8.04 -3.91
C GLN A 450 31.05 -8.52 -4.99
N ILE A 451 29.94 -9.16 -4.60
CA ILE A 451 28.92 -9.62 -5.55
C ILE A 451 28.38 -8.43 -6.36
N VAL A 452 28.06 -7.31 -5.71
CA VAL A 452 27.55 -6.13 -6.42
C VAL A 452 28.62 -5.53 -7.32
N ALA A 453 29.87 -5.38 -6.86
CA ALA A 453 30.97 -4.84 -7.65
C ALA A 453 31.23 -5.64 -8.94
N GLU A 454 31.20 -6.98 -8.84
CA GLU A 454 31.41 -7.88 -9.98
C GLU A 454 30.25 -7.87 -10.98
N ASN A 455 29.03 -7.53 -10.54
CA ASN A 455 27.83 -7.71 -11.35
C ASN A 455 27.10 -6.40 -11.73
N LEU A 456 27.38 -5.26 -11.12
CA LEU A 456 26.59 -4.03 -11.27
C LEU A 456 26.43 -3.61 -12.74
N VAL A 457 27.52 -3.60 -13.50
CA VAL A 457 27.50 -3.22 -14.92
C VAL A 457 26.59 -4.17 -15.72
N LEU A 458 26.75 -5.48 -15.52
CA LEU A 458 25.92 -6.49 -16.18
C LEU A 458 24.45 -6.35 -15.78
N TRP A 459 24.15 -6.09 -14.51
CA TRP A 459 22.79 -5.88 -14.03
C TRP A 459 22.15 -4.61 -14.59
N GLN A 460 22.94 -3.55 -14.81
CA GLN A 460 22.49 -2.34 -15.50
C GLN A 460 22.15 -2.63 -16.96
N GLU A 461 23.03 -3.33 -17.69
CA GLU A 461 22.80 -3.75 -19.09
C GLU A 461 21.56 -4.65 -19.23
N GLN A 462 21.32 -5.51 -18.25
CA GLN A 462 20.14 -6.40 -18.20
C GLN A 462 18.85 -5.69 -17.74
N GLY A 463 18.93 -4.43 -17.30
CA GLY A 463 17.78 -3.70 -16.74
C GLY A 463 17.31 -4.18 -15.37
N LEU A 464 18.14 -4.94 -14.64
CA LEU A 464 17.87 -5.40 -13.28
C LEU A 464 18.12 -4.29 -12.24
N VAL A 465 19.09 -3.42 -12.51
CA VAL A 465 19.43 -2.25 -11.69
C VAL A 465 19.33 -1.01 -12.58
N PRO A 466 18.67 0.09 -12.13
CA PRO A 466 18.56 1.28 -12.96
C PRO A 466 19.93 1.95 -13.13
N ASP A 467 20.18 2.44 -14.33
CA ASP A 467 21.39 3.18 -14.68
C ASP A 467 21.08 4.63 -15.11
N MET A 468 19.84 5.05 -14.81
CA MET A 468 19.27 6.35 -15.13
C MET A 468 19.85 7.43 -14.23
N ALA A 469 20.35 8.51 -14.84
CA ALA A 469 20.79 9.70 -14.13
C ALA A 469 19.59 10.37 -13.44
N ILE A 470 19.84 10.97 -12.29
CA ILE A 470 18.87 11.80 -11.59
C ILE A 470 18.81 13.15 -12.31
N GLU A 471 17.62 13.64 -12.60
CA GLU A 471 17.43 14.98 -13.15
C GLU A 471 17.36 16.03 -12.03
N HIS A 472 17.81 17.25 -12.32
CA HIS A 472 17.68 18.37 -11.39
C HIS A 472 16.21 18.81 -11.26
N GLY A 473 15.77 18.97 -10.03
CA GLY A 473 14.42 19.41 -9.66
C GLY A 473 14.34 19.77 -8.18
N ASP A 474 13.16 20.20 -7.73
CA ASP A 474 12.95 20.76 -6.38
C ASP A 474 13.43 19.80 -5.27
N GLU A 475 12.98 18.54 -5.32
CA GLU A 475 13.34 17.52 -4.33
C GLU A 475 14.53 16.65 -4.73
N THR A 476 14.89 16.56 -6.01
CA THR A 476 16.01 15.70 -6.46
C THR A 476 17.37 16.38 -6.33
N THR A 477 17.43 17.72 -6.44
CA THR A 477 18.69 18.49 -6.31
C THR A 477 19.38 18.25 -4.97
N ARG A 478 18.60 17.96 -3.91
CA ARG A 478 19.15 17.67 -2.60
C ARG A 478 19.98 16.39 -2.53
N LEU A 479 19.73 15.41 -3.41
CA LEU A 479 20.48 14.15 -3.46
C LEU A 479 21.95 14.42 -3.85
N PHE A 480 22.15 15.30 -4.82
CA PHE A 480 23.48 15.80 -5.20
C PHE A 480 24.08 16.63 -4.06
N ARG A 481 23.35 17.65 -3.59
CA ARG A 481 23.87 18.61 -2.61
C ARG A 481 24.23 17.95 -1.28
N GLU A 482 23.48 16.96 -0.83
CA GLU A 482 23.64 16.43 0.52
C GLU A 482 24.38 15.09 0.56
N ARG A 483 24.45 14.37 -0.57
CA ARG A 483 25.10 13.04 -0.64
C ARG A 483 26.01 12.82 -1.85
N GLY A 484 25.99 13.70 -2.85
CA GLY A 484 26.73 13.49 -4.10
C GLY A 484 26.10 12.44 -5.03
N TRP A 485 24.86 12.03 -4.78
CA TRP A 485 24.19 10.99 -5.57
C TRP A 485 23.66 11.54 -6.90
N THR A 486 24.07 10.91 -8.00
CA THR A 486 23.79 11.33 -9.38
C THR A 486 22.95 10.32 -10.19
N TYR A 487 22.77 9.08 -9.72
CA TYR A 487 21.99 8.03 -10.38
C TYR A 487 20.98 7.39 -9.41
N TRP A 488 19.85 6.90 -9.92
CA TRP A 488 18.77 6.39 -9.08
C TRP A 488 19.15 5.14 -8.27
N HIS A 489 20.08 4.31 -8.73
CA HIS A 489 20.55 3.15 -7.96
C HIS A 489 21.35 3.56 -6.71
N HIS A 490 21.89 4.78 -6.64
CA HIS A 490 22.56 5.29 -5.44
C HIS A 490 21.64 5.44 -4.23
N LEU A 491 20.32 5.37 -4.42
CA LEU A 491 19.38 5.32 -3.29
C LEU A 491 19.41 3.97 -2.56
N PHE A 492 20.16 2.98 -3.04
CA PHE A 492 20.16 1.62 -2.50
C PHE A 492 21.58 1.15 -2.17
N ASN A 493 21.76 0.58 -0.97
CA ASN A 493 23.02 -0.05 -0.59
C ASN A 493 23.22 -1.40 -1.32
N ALA A 494 24.40 -2.00 -1.15
CA ALA A 494 24.76 -3.23 -1.85
C ALA A 494 23.76 -4.38 -1.60
N ARG A 495 23.29 -4.54 -0.35
CA ARG A 495 22.27 -5.57 0.00
C ARG A 495 20.95 -5.33 -0.73
N GLN A 496 20.51 -4.08 -0.77
CA GLN A 496 19.28 -3.69 -1.47
C GLN A 496 19.40 -3.94 -2.97
N LEU A 497 20.52 -3.55 -3.58
CA LEU A 497 20.79 -3.77 -5.01
C LEU A 497 20.79 -5.26 -5.36
N LEU A 498 21.49 -6.09 -4.58
CA LEU A 498 21.50 -7.54 -4.75
C LEU A 498 20.08 -8.11 -4.68
N LEU A 499 19.33 -7.77 -3.63
CA LEU A 499 17.99 -8.29 -3.42
C LEU A 499 17.00 -7.85 -4.50
N PHE A 500 17.08 -6.59 -4.95
CA PHE A 500 16.24 -6.08 -6.03
C PHE A 500 16.62 -6.63 -7.40
N ALA A 501 17.92 -6.85 -7.67
CA ALA A 501 18.35 -7.51 -8.90
C ALA A 501 17.77 -8.93 -8.98
N GLU A 502 17.85 -9.71 -7.89
CA GLU A 502 17.28 -11.05 -7.83
C GLU A 502 15.75 -11.04 -7.95
N LEU A 503 15.04 -10.09 -7.30
CA LEU A 503 13.60 -9.92 -7.49
C LEU A 503 13.23 -9.58 -8.94
N LYS A 504 14.01 -8.72 -9.60
CA LYS A 504 13.78 -8.30 -10.99
C LYS A 504 13.93 -9.44 -11.98
N ARG A 505 14.72 -10.48 -11.69
CA ARG A 505 14.79 -11.69 -12.52
C ARG A 505 13.46 -12.44 -12.62
N HIS A 506 12.58 -12.24 -11.63
CA HIS A 506 11.25 -12.84 -11.58
C HIS A 506 10.13 -11.88 -12.00
N ALA A 507 10.47 -10.70 -12.55
CA ALA A 507 9.51 -9.65 -12.84
C ALA A 507 8.40 -10.11 -13.81
N THR A 508 7.18 -10.10 -13.30
CA THR A 508 5.93 -10.13 -14.08
C THR A 508 5.23 -8.78 -13.95
N ALA A 509 4.18 -8.53 -14.75
CA ALA A 509 3.41 -7.29 -14.63
C ALA A 509 2.79 -7.11 -13.23
N PRO A 510 2.15 -8.13 -12.60
CA PRO A 510 1.72 -8.01 -11.21
C PRO A 510 2.88 -7.82 -10.23
N LEU A 511 3.97 -8.59 -10.37
CA LEU A 511 5.10 -8.49 -9.46
C LEU A 511 5.75 -7.10 -9.49
N SER A 512 5.76 -6.45 -10.66
CA SER A 512 6.32 -5.11 -10.82
C SER A 512 5.58 -4.06 -9.99
N LEU A 513 4.26 -4.21 -9.79
CA LEU A 513 3.47 -3.32 -8.94
C LEU A 513 3.83 -3.47 -7.45
N ILE A 514 3.93 -4.71 -6.95
CA ILE A 514 4.31 -4.93 -5.54
C ILE A 514 5.79 -4.56 -5.30
N LEU A 515 6.65 -4.71 -6.30
CA LEU A 515 8.06 -4.29 -6.22
C LEU A 515 8.19 -2.79 -5.92
N CYS A 516 7.30 -1.93 -6.47
CA CYS A 516 7.28 -0.51 -6.12
C CYS A 516 7.05 -0.28 -4.61
N GLN A 517 6.20 -1.09 -3.97
CA GLN A 517 5.96 -1.03 -2.52
C GLN A 517 7.17 -1.52 -1.72
N MET A 518 7.85 -2.56 -2.21
CA MET A 518 9.06 -3.11 -1.59
C MET A 518 10.21 -2.09 -1.61
N ILE A 519 10.48 -1.49 -2.77
CA ILE A 519 11.48 -0.43 -2.94
C ILE A 519 11.17 0.78 -2.05
N ASN A 520 9.89 1.17 -1.95
CA ASN A 520 9.45 2.25 -1.08
C ASN A 520 9.75 1.99 0.41
N THR A 521 9.98 0.75 0.85
CA THR A 521 10.24 0.41 2.26
C THR A 521 11.63 -0.16 2.53
N SER A 522 12.52 -0.16 1.54
CA SER A 522 13.92 -0.53 1.70
C SER A 522 14.82 0.28 0.76
N ALA A 523 15.28 1.44 1.23
CA ALA A 523 16.25 2.30 0.56
C ALA A 523 17.14 3.00 1.59
N ARG A 524 18.23 3.66 1.18
CA ARG A 524 19.01 4.55 2.05
C ARG A 524 18.16 5.70 2.63
N LEU A 525 17.05 6.02 1.96
CA LEU A 525 16.08 7.03 2.39
C LEU A 525 15.01 6.48 3.35
N THR A 526 15.04 5.18 3.70
CA THR A 526 14.03 4.60 4.60
C THR A 526 14.44 4.72 6.05
N ARG A 527 13.76 5.64 6.76
CA ARG A 527 13.98 5.88 8.18
C ARG A 527 13.66 4.64 9.01
N TRP A 528 14.53 4.35 9.96
CA TRP A 528 14.23 3.40 11.02
C TRP A 528 13.33 4.06 12.07
N THR A 529 12.15 3.49 12.31
CA THR A 529 11.35 3.88 13.47
C THR A 529 11.77 3.07 14.70
N ILE A 530 11.88 3.76 15.83
CA ILE A 530 12.24 3.18 17.13
C ILE A 530 11.03 2.58 17.87
N GLY A 531 9.85 2.55 17.24
CA GLY A 531 8.61 1.98 17.77
C GLY A 531 7.38 2.83 17.43
N ASP A 532 6.51 2.34 16.53
CA ASP A 532 5.29 3.05 16.07
C ASP A 532 4.01 2.65 16.82
N GLY A 533 4.14 2.18 18.06
CA GLY A 533 3.00 1.73 18.86
C GLY A 533 3.34 0.53 19.75
N PRO A 534 2.37 0.10 20.58
CA PRO A 534 2.58 -0.97 21.55
C PRO A 534 3.08 -2.26 20.88
N GLY A 535 4.15 -2.85 21.42
CA GLY A 535 4.68 -4.16 20.99
C GLY A 535 5.51 -4.18 19.70
N ARG A 536 5.80 -3.02 19.08
CA ARG A 536 6.67 -2.96 17.88
C ARG A 536 8.11 -2.62 18.25
N SER A 537 9.05 -3.53 17.99
CA SER A 537 10.49 -3.34 18.31
C SER A 537 11.24 -2.41 17.34
N GLY A 538 10.55 -1.80 16.38
CA GLY A 538 11.11 -0.96 15.32
C GLY A 538 10.86 -1.53 13.91
N GLY A 539 11.14 -0.74 12.88
CA GLY A 539 10.88 -1.09 11.48
C GLY A 539 11.21 0.02 10.49
N THR A 540 11.30 -0.32 9.20
CA THR A 540 11.55 0.68 8.15
C THR A 540 10.27 1.42 7.77
N LYS A 541 10.39 2.72 7.54
CA LYS A 541 9.34 3.60 6.99
C LYS A 541 9.46 3.73 5.48
N GLN A 542 8.46 4.39 4.89
CA GLN A 542 8.41 4.67 3.47
C GLN A 542 9.47 5.71 3.07
N VAL A 543 10.00 5.63 1.85
CA VAL A 543 10.87 6.66 1.24
C VAL A 543 10.15 8.01 1.20
N PHE A 544 8.87 7.99 0.84
CA PHE A 544 8.02 9.19 0.70
C PHE A 544 7.14 9.45 1.94
N ASP A 545 7.62 9.15 3.16
CA ASP A 545 6.80 9.28 4.37
C ASP A 545 6.28 10.72 4.62
N ASN A 546 6.97 11.74 4.13
CA ASN A 546 6.56 13.15 4.12
C ASN A 546 6.53 13.77 2.71
N GLN A 547 6.47 12.96 1.64
CA GLN A 547 6.52 13.39 0.23
C GLN A 547 7.82 14.10 -0.20
N ALA A 548 8.94 13.82 0.47
CA ALA A 548 10.26 14.35 0.12
C ALA A 548 11.32 13.24 0.05
N LEU A 549 12.42 13.48 -0.68
CA LEU A 549 13.55 12.54 -0.77
C LEU A 549 14.57 12.82 0.35
N ASN A 550 14.18 12.57 1.61
CA ASN A 550 15.00 12.92 2.78
C ASN A 550 16.26 12.07 2.88
N VAL A 551 17.43 12.67 2.66
CA VAL A 551 18.69 11.97 2.93
C VAL A 551 18.92 11.82 4.43
N LEU A 552 19.21 10.60 4.87
CA LEU A 552 19.27 10.25 6.29
C LEU A 552 20.70 10.10 6.77
N TYR A 553 20.95 10.39 8.05
CA TYR A 553 22.24 10.07 8.70
C TYR A 553 22.29 8.63 9.19
N ASN A 554 21.14 8.02 9.44
CA ASN A 554 20.99 6.61 9.72
C ASN A 554 19.72 6.06 9.06
N TYR A 555 19.75 4.81 8.62
CA TYR A 555 18.65 4.20 7.89
C TYR A 555 18.56 2.70 8.19
N GLY A 556 17.36 2.16 7.96
CA GLY A 556 17.12 0.73 8.06
C GLY A 556 17.05 0.08 6.69
N CYS A 557 17.58 -1.13 6.57
CA CYS A 557 17.51 -1.99 5.39
C CYS A 557 16.83 -3.29 5.79
N ARG A 558 15.78 -3.70 5.08
CA ARG A 558 15.13 -5.00 5.34
C ARG A 558 16.00 -6.13 4.82
N ALA A 559 16.12 -7.20 5.60
CA ALA A 559 16.64 -8.47 5.11
C ALA A 559 15.60 -9.17 4.23
N SER A 560 16.02 -10.19 3.46
CA SER A 560 15.16 -10.89 2.50
C SER A 560 13.87 -11.41 3.13
N VAL A 561 13.96 -12.08 4.30
CA VAL A 561 12.78 -12.64 5.00
C VAL A 561 11.71 -11.58 5.29
N TYR A 562 12.13 -10.37 5.68
CA TYR A 562 11.19 -9.31 6.04
C TYR A 562 10.70 -8.51 4.83
N LEU A 563 11.51 -8.40 3.78
CA LEU A 563 11.09 -7.74 2.54
C LEU A 563 10.06 -8.62 1.79
N LEU A 564 10.35 -9.91 1.65
CA LEU A 564 9.57 -10.88 0.90
C LEU A 564 8.24 -11.23 1.57
N ASP A 565 8.08 -10.97 2.87
CA ASP A 565 6.80 -11.17 3.59
C ASP A 565 5.61 -10.45 2.91
N SER A 566 5.88 -9.31 2.27
CA SER A 566 4.86 -8.58 1.50
C SER A 566 4.25 -9.42 0.37
N MET A 567 4.98 -10.38 -0.19
CA MET A 567 4.54 -11.28 -1.27
C MET A 567 3.70 -12.45 -0.78
N ASN A 568 3.59 -12.66 0.55
CA ASN A 568 2.73 -13.69 1.14
C ASN A 568 1.31 -13.21 1.44
N SER A 569 1.04 -11.92 1.27
CA SER A 569 -0.26 -11.32 1.58
C SER A 569 -1.33 -11.71 0.55
N LYS A 570 -2.56 -11.96 1.02
CA LYS A 570 -3.72 -12.15 0.13
C LYS A 570 -4.04 -10.86 -0.60
N ILE A 571 -4.41 -10.98 -1.87
CA ILE A 571 -4.80 -9.87 -2.71
C ILE A 571 -6.30 -9.61 -2.52
N GLY A 572 -6.64 -8.51 -1.83
CA GLY A 572 -8.01 -8.00 -1.80
C GLY A 572 -8.48 -7.68 -3.21
N GLY A 573 -9.76 -7.94 -3.50
CA GLY A 573 -10.30 -7.70 -4.83
C GLY A 573 -11.80 -7.53 -4.85
N SER A 574 -12.28 -6.90 -5.91
CA SER A 574 -13.67 -6.66 -6.21
C SER A 574 -13.85 -7.01 -7.68
N GLU A 575 -14.39 -8.20 -7.94
CA GLU A 575 -14.38 -8.81 -9.27
C GLU A 575 -15.18 -7.98 -10.28
N LEU A 576 -14.62 -7.85 -11.48
CA LEU A 576 -15.36 -7.36 -12.64
C LEU A 576 -16.31 -8.45 -13.15
N PRO A 577 -17.38 -8.09 -13.87
CA PRO A 577 -18.27 -9.05 -14.51
C PRO A 577 -17.51 -10.09 -15.36
N VAL A 578 -17.93 -11.35 -15.31
CA VAL A 578 -17.25 -12.47 -15.99
C VAL A 578 -17.19 -12.28 -17.51
N SER A 579 -18.13 -11.56 -18.09
CA SER A 579 -18.20 -11.24 -19.52
C SER A 579 -17.28 -10.09 -19.95
N SER A 580 -16.59 -9.41 -19.03
CA SER A 580 -15.75 -8.27 -19.34
C SER A 580 -14.53 -8.68 -20.17
N GLN A 581 -14.30 -7.94 -21.26
CA GLN A 581 -13.06 -8.02 -22.04
C GLN A 581 -12.21 -6.79 -21.74
N LEU A 582 -10.93 -7.02 -21.45
CA LEU A 582 -9.98 -5.94 -21.17
C LEU A 582 -9.06 -5.77 -22.36
N GLU A 583 -8.98 -4.55 -22.87
CA GLU A 583 -8.05 -4.16 -23.91
C GLU A 583 -7.15 -3.02 -23.40
N GLN A 584 -5.84 -3.14 -23.68
CA GLN A 584 -4.85 -2.12 -23.36
C GLN A 584 -4.02 -1.81 -24.61
N ARG A 585 -3.84 -0.52 -24.89
CA ARG A 585 -2.99 -0.05 -25.99
C ARG A 585 -2.10 1.09 -25.49
N CYS A 586 -0.87 1.17 -25.99
CA CYS A 586 0.00 2.32 -25.83
C CYS A 586 0.06 3.04 -27.18
N LEU A 587 -0.61 4.19 -27.27
CA LEU A 587 -0.79 4.95 -28.51
C LEU A 587 -0.38 6.40 -28.28
N PRO A 588 0.08 7.12 -29.32
CA PRO A 588 0.16 8.57 -29.29
C PRO A 588 -1.18 9.18 -28.88
N ALA A 589 -1.17 10.19 -28.01
CA ALA A 589 -2.39 10.79 -27.48
C ALA A 589 -3.36 11.30 -28.57
N VAL A 590 -2.82 11.74 -29.70
CA VAL A 590 -3.60 12.22 -30.86
C VAL A 590 -4.34 11.11 -31.61
N GLU A 591 -3.99 9.84 -31.39
CA GLU A 591 -4.62 8.67 -32.01
C GLU A 591 -5.69 8.01 -31.11
N VAL A 592 -5.81 8.46 -29.86
CA VAL A 592 -6.80 7.93 -28.92
C VAL A 592 -8.14 8.62 -29.14
N SER A 593 -9.12 7.86 -29.63
CA SER A 593 -10.49 8.33 -29.81
C SER A 593 -11.50 7.24 -29.43
N SER A 594 -12.57 7.61 -28.72
CA SER A 594 -13.69 6.72 -28.38
C SER A 594 -14.97 7.54 -28.20
N ASN A 595 -16.10 6.98 -28.60
CA ASN A 595 -17.42 7.60 -28.42
C ASN A 595 -17.99 7.16 -27.07
N CYS A 596 -18.18 8.11 -26.16
CA CYS A 596 -18.76 7.90 -24.83
C CYS A 596 -20.08 8.65 -24.72
N ASP A 597 -20.96 8.19 -23.83
CA ASP A 597 -22.32 8.70 -23.63
C ASP A 597 -22.39 9.90 -22.67
#